data_AF-A0A0C1YL08-F1
#
_entry.id   AF-A0A0C1YL08-F1
#
_cell.length_a   1.000
_cell.length_b   1.000
_cell.length_c   1.000
_cell.angle_alpha   90.00
_cell.angle_beta   90.00
_cell.angle_gamma   90.00
#
_symmetry.space_group_name_H-M   'P 1'
#
loop_
_entity.id
_entity.type
_entity.pdbx_description
1 polymer ?
#
loop_
_entity_poly.entity_id
_entity_poly.type
_entity_poly.pdbx_seq_one_letter_code
_entity_poly.pdbx_strand_id
1 'polypeptide(L)'
;MNCPRHAEISAYMDDILTPSERQQFAPHLAGCPVCRQQLDDLLALREAMHALPSPGLGFDLAANLEFRTRGAARPRPPRSFWTAWGAPGLAVALSLASGAWLGAMWIGTGAAVAPSTPVTRVFDPVPPGGLCAAAELCGISKGLQ
;
A
#
# COMPACT_ATOMS: atom_id res chain seq x y z
N MET A 1 -15.37 -33.83 -1.79
CA MET A 1 -15.53 -33.94 -3.25
C MET A 1 -15.25 -32.61 -3.98
N ASN A 2 -14.53 -31.67 -3.38
CA ASN A 2 -13.87 -30.59 -4.10
C ASN A 2 -12.47 -30.44 -3.50
N CYS A 3 -11.44 -30.31 -4.34
CA CYS A 3 -10.09 -30.09 -3.84
C CYS A 3 -9.94 -28.61 -3.49
N PRO A 4 -9.29 -28.28 -2.37
CA PRO A 4 -8.98 -26.90 -2.00
C PRO A 4 -8.08 -26.24 -3.02
N ARG A 5 -8.07 -24.90 -3.01
CA ARG A 5 -7.15 -24.13 -3.85
C ARG A 5 -5.73 -24.25 -3.30
N HIS A 6 -4.72 -24.15 -4.17
CA HIS A 6 -3.30 -24.16 -3.78
C HIS A 6 -2.99 -23.16 -2.65
N ALA A 7 -3.68 -22.02 -2.61
CA ALA A 7 -3.52 -21.02 -1.55
C ALA A 7 -3.85 -21.56 -0.15
N GLU A 8 -4.85 -22.44 -0.01
CA GLU A 8 -5.24 -23.03 1.28
C GLU A 8 -4.21 -24.07 1.76
N ILE A 9 -3.60 -24.82 0.84
CA ILE A 9 -2.51 -25.75 1.13
C ILE A 9 -1.27 -24.99 1.60
N SER A 10 -0.89 -23.91 0.90
CA SER A 10 0.22 -23.03 1.34
C SER A 10 -0.09 -22.42 2.70
N ALA A 11 -1.31 -21.89 2.89
CA ALA A 11 -1.72 -21.28 4.15
C ALA A 11 -1.68 -22.28 5.33
N TYR A 12 -2.01 -23.54 5.07
CA TYR A 12 -1.85 -24.62 6.05
C TYR A 12 -0.37 -24.89 6.37
N MET A 13 0.50 -24.98 5.35
CA MET A 13 1.95 -25.16 5.51
C MET A 13 2.63 -24.01 6.27
N ASP A 14 2.17 -22.78 6.03
CA ASP A 14 2.72 -21.55 6.62
C ASP A 14 2.15 -21.25 8.02
N ASP A 15 1.29 -22.12 8.56
CA ASP A 15 0.64 -21.97 9.88
C ASP A 15 -0.30 -20.76 9.99
N ILE A 16 -0.73 -20.17 8.87
CA ILE A 16 -1.51 -18.91 8.84
C ILE A 16 -3.03 -19.09 8.81
N LEU A 17 -3.52 -20.32 8.63
CA LEU A 17 -4.96 -20.62 8.74
C LEU A 17 -5.46 -20.40 10.16
N THR A 18 -6.68 -19.89 10.28
CA THR A 18 -7.35 -19.81 11.59
C THR A 18 -7.57 -21.21 12.18
N PRO A 19 -7.70 -21.35 13.51
CA PRO A 19 -7.90 -22.65 14.15
C PRO A 19 -9.12 -23.41 13.61
N SER A 20 -10.21 -22.70 13.30
CA SER A 20 -11.43 -23.28 12.73
C SER A 20 -11.23 -23.79 11.31
N GLU A 21 -10.53 -23.03 10.46
CA GLU A 21 -10.21 -23.45 9.08
C GLU A 21 -9.29 -24.67 9.10
N ARG A 22 -8.29 -24.69 9.99
CA ARG A 22 -7.37 -25.81 10.12
C ARG A 22 -8.07 -27.10 10.52
N GLN A 23 -9.02 -27.03 11.46
CA GLN A 23 -9.81 -28.19 11.88
C GLN A 23 -10.69 -28.73 10.75
N GLN A 24 -11.19 -27.88 9.86
CA GLN A 24 -11.95 -28.29 8.68
C GLN A 24 -11.05 -28.87 7.59
N PHE A 25 -9.82 -28.37 7.47
CA PHE A 25 -8.87 -28.77 6.45
C PHE A 25 -8.14 -30.09 6.75
N ALA A 26 -7.78 -30.34 8.01
CA ALA A 26 -7.12 -31.56 8.44
C ALA A 26 -7.80 -32.88 8.01
N PRO A 27 -9.14 -33.07 8.15
CA PRO A 27 -9.80 -34.28 7.68
C PRO A 27 -9.79 -34.40 6.15
N HIS A 28 -9.80 -33.28 5.41
CA HIS A 28 -9.67 -33.30 3.95
C HIS A 28 -8.27 -33.80 3.54
N LEU A 29 -7.21 -33.29 4.16
CA LEU A 29 -5.85 -33.77 3.93
C LEU A 29 -5.72 -35.27 4.22
N ALA A 30 -6.33 -35.76 5.31
CA ALA A 30 -6.31 -37.20 5.61
C ALA A 30 -7.01 -38.05 4.53
N GLY A 31 -8.07 -37.53 3.90
CA GLY A 31 -8.88 -38.24 2.91
C GLY A 31 -8.44 -38.09 1.44
N CYS A 32 -7.67 -37.05 1.10
CA CYS A 32 -7.32 -36.74 -0.30
C CYS A 32 -5.82 -37.02 -0.57
N PRO A 33 -5.45 -38.03 -1.37
CA PRO A 33 -4.05 -38.30 -1.68
C PRO A 33 -3.40 -37.21 -2.54
N VAL A 34 -4.17 -36.53 -3.40
CA VAL A 34 -3.65 -35.46 -4.28
C VAL A 34 -3.19 -34.26 -3.45
N CYS A 35 -4.01 -33.83 -2.49
CA CYS A 35 -3.66 -32.69 -1.63
C CYS A 35 -2.52 -33.02 -0.65
N ARG A 36 -2.38 -34.29 -0.24
CA ARG A 36 -1.21 -34.75 0.53
C ARG A 36 0.06 -34.67 -0.30
N GLN A 37 0.04 -35.20 -1.53
CA GLN A 37 1.20 -35.11 -2.41
C GLN A 37 1.62 -33.65 -2.65
N GLN A 38 0.66 -32.76 -2.90
CA GLN A 38 0.96 -31.34 -3.07
C GLN A 38 1.56 -30.69 -1.82
N LEU A 39 1.09 -31.06 -0.62
CA LEU A 39 1.68 -30.59 0.63
C LEU A 39 3.11 -31.12 0.79
N ASP A 40 3.35 -32.39 0.51
CA ASP A 40 4.67 -33.02 0.57
C ASP A 40 5.65 -32.37 -0.41
N ASP A 41 5.21 -32.06 -1.63
CA ASP A 41 6.01 -31.35 -2.64
C ASP A 41 6.42 -29.94 -2.15
N LEU A 42 5.49 -29.21 -1.53
CA LEU A 42 5.77 -27.88 -0.96
C LEU A 42 6.73 -27.95 0.23
N LEU A 43 6.57 -28.94 1.11
CA LEU A 43 7.48 -29.18 2.24
C LEU A 43 8.89 -29.56 1.76
N ALA A 44 8.99 -30.40 0.73
CA ALA A 44 10.26 -30.77 0.13
C ALA A 44 10.97 -29.55 -0.49
N LEU A 45 10.22 -28.68 -1.17
CA LEU A 45 10.77 -27.42 -1.71
C LEU A 45 11.25 -26.50 -0.59
N ARG A 46 10.49 -26.36 0.50
CA ARG A 46 10.87 -25.57 1.68
C ARG A 46 12.17 -26.06 2.29
N GLU A 47 12.31 -27.37 2.45
CA GLU A 47 13.54 -27.97 3.00
C GLU A 47 14.73 -27.75 2.07
N ALA A 48 14.56 -27.93 0.76
CA ALA A 48 15.60 -27.64 -0.22
C ALA A 48 16.05 -26.17 -0.18
N MET A 49 15.11 -25.24 0.03
CA MET A 49 15.42 -23.82 0.23
C MET A 49 16.18 -23.55 1.53
N HIS A 50 15.84 -24.22 2.62
CA HIS A 50 16.57 -24.08 3.89
C HIS A 50 17.97 -24.71 3.86
N ALA A 51 18.17 -25.74 3.04
CA ALA A 51 19.47 -26.39 2.86
C ALA A 51 20.47 -25.52 2.06
N LEU A 52 20.01 -24.46 1.39
CA LEU A 52 20.89 -23.55 0.67
C LEU A 52 21.82 -22.80 1.65
N PRO A 53 23.13 -22.71 1.36
CA PRO A 53 24.05 -21.94 2.18
C PRO A 53 23.68 -20.46 2.14
N SER A 54 23.67 -19.80 3.30
CA SER A 54 23.51 -18.35 3.36
C SER A 54 24.76 -17.68 2.79
N PRO A 55 24.64 -16.87 1.72
CA PRO A 55 25.80 -16.20 1.15
C PRO A 55 26.35 -15.18 2.16
N GLY A 56 27.61 -15.35 2.55
CA GLY A 56 28.32 -14.33 3.31
C GLY A 56 28.48 -13.07 2.47
N LEU A 57 28.18 -11.91 3.06
CA LEU A 57 28.22 -10.63 2.34
C LEU A 57 29.64 -10.22 1.92
N GLY A 58 30.69 -10.86 2.45
CA GLY A 58 32.09 -10.56 2.10
C GLY A 58 32.63 -9.24 2.66
N PHE A 59 31.80 -8.48 3.39
CA PHE A 59 32.16 -7.25 4.08
C PHE A 59 31.28 -7.06 5.32
N ASP A 60 31.71 -6.17 6.22
CA ASP A 60 30.92 -5.80 7.39
C ASP A 60 29.78 -4.83 6.99
N LEU A 61 28.59 -5.40 6.80
CA LEU A 61 27.39 -4.65 6.50
C LEU A 61 26.99 -3.71 7.64
N ALA A 62 27.17 -4.13 8.90
CA ALA A 62 26.77 -3.33 10.05
C ALA A 62 27.60 -2.05 10.12
N ALA A 63 28.93 -2.17 9.95
CA ALA A 63 29.82 -1.02 9.89
C ALA A 63 29.50 -0.08 8.71
N ASN A 64 29.20 -0.62 7.53
CA ASN A 64 28.85 0.20 6.36
C ASN A 64 27.52 0.95 6.58
N LEU A 65 26.52 0.27 7.15
CA LEU A 65 25.22 0.86 7.43
C LEU A 65 25.34 1.98 8.46
N GLU A 66 26.11 1.76 9.53
CA GLU A 66 26.35 2.76 10.57
C GLU A 66 27.06 4.02 10.01
N PHE A 67 28.04 3.83 9.13
CA PHE A 67 28.69 4.94 8.45
C PHE A 67 27.69 5.77 7.63
N ARG A 68 26.81 5.11 6.88
CA ARG A 68 25.79 5.78 6.05
C ARG A 68 24.72 6.50 6.88
N THR A 69 24.24 5.89 7.96
CA THR A 69 23.21 6.51 8.81
C THR A 69 23.76 7.72 9.57
N ARG A 70 25.00 7.66 10.07
CA ARG A 70 25.69 8.82 10.65
C ARG A 70 25.86 9.96 9.64
N GLY A 71 26.16 9.64 8.38
CA GLY A 71 26.25 10.63 7.29
C GLY A 71 24.90 11.27 6.92
N ALA A 72 23.81 10.48 6.96
CA ALA A 72 22.44 10.94 6.70
C ALA A 72 21.87 11.81 7.84
N ALA A 73 22.35 11.62 9.06
CA ALA A 73 21.98 12.41 10.24
C ALA A 73 22.69 13.78 10.31
N ARG A 74 23.23 14.31 9.20
CA ARG A 74 23.75 15.68 9.19
C ARG A 74 22.62 16.63 9.58
N PRO A 75 22.80 17.44 10.64
CA PRO A 75 21.78 18.40 11.05
C PRO A 75 21.49 19.34 9.89
N ARG A 76 20.22 19.42 9.46
CA ARG A 76 19.80 20.49 8.56
C ARG A 76 20.08 21.81 9.28
N PRO A 77 20.71 22.80 8.63
CA PRO A 77 20.92 24.09 9.26
C PRO A 77 19.56 24.65 9.69
N PRO A 78 19.45 25.23 10.89
CA PRO A 78 18.19 25.81 11.35
C PRO A 78 17.79 26.92 10.36
N ARG A 79 16.71 26.71 9.61
CA ARG A 79 16.13 27.76 8.77
C ARG A 79 15.56 28.81 9.71
N SER A 80 16.15 30.00 9.73
CA SER A 80 15.62 31.14 10.50
C SER A 80 14.18 31.40 10.08
N PHE A 81 13.30 31.64 11.06
CA PHE A 81 11.89 32.00 10.84
C PHE A 81 11.76 33.14 9.82
N TRP A 82 12.66 34.12 9.87
CA TRP A 82 12.73 35.24 8.92
C TRP A 82 13.05 34.81 7.48
N THR A 83 13.90 33.79 7.29
CA THR A 83 14.18 33.23 5.95
C THR A 83 13.08 32.30 5.45
N ALA A 84 12.33 31.68 6.36
CA ALA A 84 11.22 30.80 6.02
C ALA A 84 9.93 31.59 5.67
N TRP A 85 9.76 32.80 6.21
CA TRP A 85 8.52 33.59 6.06
C TRP A 85 8.72 34.95 5.37
N GLY A 86 9.94 35.49 5.30
CA GLY A 86 10.19 36.86 4.82
C GLY A 86 9.89 37.06 3.32
N ALA A 87 10.43 36.19 2.45
CA ALA A 87 10.22 36.27 1.01
C ALA A 87 8.88 35.65 0.53
N PRO A 88 8.47 34.44 0.98
CA PRO A 88 7.21 33.85 0.51
C PRO A 88 5.97 34.48 1.16
N GLY A 89 6.06 35.03 2.39
CA GLY A 89 4.92 35.63 3.07
C GLY A 89 4.40 36.90 2.39
N LEU A 90 5.30 37.74 1.85
CA LEU A 90 4.93 38.95 1.11
C LEU A 90 4.27 38.62 -0.23
N ALA A 91 4.75 37.59 -0.93
CA ALA A 91 4.15 37.14 -2.20
C ALA A 91 2.73 36.61 -2.00
N VAL A 92 2.48 35.81 -0.95
CA VAL A 92 1.14 35.31 -0.62
C VAL A 92 0.20 36.44 -0.22
N ALA A 93 0.66 37.38 0.60
CA ALA A 93 -0.15 38.54 1.02
C ALA A 93 -0.55 39.42 -0.17
N LEU A 94 0.39 39.68 -1.10
CA LEU A 94 0.12 40.47 -2.31
C LEU A 94 -0.87 39.76 -3.25
N SER A 95 -0.72 38.44 -3.48
CA SER A 95 -1.66 37.69 -4.32
C SER A 95 -3.07 37.65 -3.75
N LEU A 96 -3.23 37.48 -2.43
CA LEU A 96 -4.54 37.49 -1.77
C LEU A 96 -5.18 38.87 -1.83
N ALA A 97 -4.40 39.94 -1.58
CA ALA A 97 -4.89 41.31 -1.64
C ALA A 97 -5.33 41.68 -3.07
N SER A 98 -4.52 41.36 -4.09
CA SER A 98 -4.88 41.62 -5.48
C SER A 98 -6.09 40.81 -5.92
N GLY A 99 -6.18 39.53 -5.52
CA GLY A 99 -7.32 38.66 -5.83
C GLY A 99 -8.62 39.14 -5.19
N ALA A 100 -8.58 39.54 -3.91
CA ALA A 100 -9.75 40.10 -3.22
C ALA A 100 -10.20 41.44 -3.83
N TRP A 101 -9.25 42.31 -4.19
CA TRP A 101 -9.56 43.61 -4.78
C TRP A 101 -10.15 43.49 -6.18
N LEU A 102 -9.56 42.65 -7.05
CA LEU A 102 -10.09 42.36 -8.38
C LEU A 102 -11.43 41.62 -8.32
N GLY A 103 -11.59 40.68 -7.38
CA GLY A 103 -12.84 39.95 -7.16
C GLY A 103 -13.98 40.87 -6.70
N ALA A 104 -13.72 41.79 -5.76
CA ALA A 104 -14.69 42.78 -5.31
C ALA A 104 -15.09 43.76 -6.43
N MET A 105 -14.17 44.06 -7.35
CA MET A 105 -14.43 44.93 -8.49
C MET A 105 -15.29 44.26 -9.58
N TRP A 106 -15.20 42.94 -9.74
CA TRP A 106 -15.97 42.18 -10.75
C TRP A 106 -17.29 41.61 -10.23
N ILE A 107 -17.40 41.33 -8.93
CA ILE A 107 -18.63 40.78 -8.33
C ILE A 107 -19.56 41.93 -7.94
N GLY A 108 -20.14 42.57 -8.96
CA GLY A 108 -21.44 43.21 -8.78
C GLY A 108 -22.47 42.15 -8.40
N THR A 109 -22.93 42.17 -7.14
CA THR A 109 -24.07 41.44 -6.55
C THR A 109 -24.59 40.24 -7.37
N GLY A 110 -23.75 39.24 -7.57
CA GLY A 110 -24.09 38.01 -8.27
C GLY A 110 -23.51 36.87 -7.47
N ALA A 111 -24.37 36.04 -6.88
CA ALA A 111 -23.98 34.91 -6.07
C ALA A 111 -22.99 34.04 -6.86
N ALA A 112 -21.75 33.94 -6.35
CA ALA A 112 -20.74 33.09 -6.94
C ALA A 112 -21.19 31.63 -6.79
N VAL A 113 -21.61 31.01 -7.90
CA VAL A 113 -21.76 29.56 -7.99
C VAL A 113 -20.37 28.97 -7.85
N ALA A 114 -20.13 28.28 -6.74
CA ALA A 114 -18.89 27.55 -6.53
C ALA A 114 -18.78 26.44 -7.60
N PRO A 115 -17.71 26.39 -8.41
CA PRO A 115 -17.51 25.26 -9.30
C PRO A 115 -17.22 24.01 -8.47
N SER A 116 -17.96 22.94 -8.72
CA SER A 116 -17.61 21.61 -8.23
C SER A 116 -16.30 21.19 -8.89
N THR A 117 -15.22 21.16 -8.12
CA THR A 117 -13.96 20.58 -8.60
C THR A 117 -14.13 19.06 -8.65
N PRO A 118 -13.98 18.40 -9.82
CA PRO A 118 -13.88 16.96 -9.84
C PRO A 118 -12.59 16.57 -9.13
N VAL A 119 -12.71 15.90 -7.99
CA VAL A 119 -11.57 15.39 -7.25
C VAL A 119 -10.98 14.24 -8.07
N THR A 120 -9.90 14.49 -8.80
CA THR A 120 -9.05 13.42 -9.35
C THR A 120 -8.48 12.64 -8.17
N ARG A 121 -9.04 11.46 -7.90
CA ARG A 121 -8.45 10.51 -6.97
C ARG A 121 -7.21 9.91 -7.64
N VAL A 122 -6.04 10.44 -7.26
CA VAL A 122 -4.72 9.93 -7.70
C VAL A 122 -4.47 8.50 -7.20
N PHE A 123 -5.21 8.06 -6.18
CA PHE A 123 -5.22 6.69 -5.69
C PHE A 123 -6.65 6.14 -5.71
N ASP A 124 -7.24 5.99 -6.90
CA ASP A 124 -8.32 5.03 -7.03
C ASP A 124 -7.73 3.60 -6.90
N PRO A 125 -8.40 2.66 -6.22
CA PRO A 125 -7.95 1.28 -6.08
C PRO A 125 -7.97 0.49 -7.40
N VAL A 126 -8.34 1.14 -8.51
CA VAL A 126 -8.37 0.56 -9.86
C VAL A 126 -7.06 0.89 -10.56
N PRO A 127 -6.16 -0.09 -10.78
CA PRO A 127 -4.92 0.15 -11.52
C PRO A 127 -5.24 0.58 -12.97
N PRO A 128 -4.40 1.41 -13.61
CA PRO A 128 -4.58 1.71 -15.03
C PRO A 128 -4.51 0.38 -15.82
N GLY A 129 -5.65 -0.02 -16.41
CA GLY A 129 -5.86 -1.33 -17.04
C GLY A 129 -6.99 -2.17 -16.45
N GLY A 130 -7.66 -1.72 -15.39
CA GLY A 130 -8.85 -2.38 -14.84
C GLY A 130 -10.08 -2.28 -15.75
N LEU A 131 -10.85 -3.36 -15.86
CA LEU A 131 -12.08 -3.44 -16.67
C LEU A 131 -13.31 -2.77 -15.99
N CYS A 132 -13.19 -2.34 -14.73
CA CYS A 132 -14.28 -1.72 -13.96
C CYS A 132 -14.10 -0.20 -13.90
N ALA A 133 -15.13 0.56 -14.29
CA ALA A 133 -15.13 2.03 -14.24
C ALA A 133 -15.27 2.63 -12.84
N ALA A 134 -15.73 1.84 -11.85
CA ALA A 134 -15.83 2.21 -10.43
C ALA A 134 -15.85 0.96 -9.54
N ALA A 135 -15.34 1.06 -8.31
CA ALA A 135 -15.28 -0.06 -7.35
C ALA A 135 -16.67 -0.64 -7.02
N GLU A 136 -17.70 0.21 -6.99
CA GLU A 136 -19.09 -0.16 -6.70
C GLU A 136 -19.69 -1.12 -7.75
N LEU A 137 -19.13 -1.18 -8.96
CA LEU A 137 -19.57 -2.07 -10.04
C LEU A 137 -18.91 -3.45 -10.02
N CYS A 138 -17.83 -3.60 -9.25
CA CYS A 138 -17.06 -4.83 -9.12
C CYS A 138 -17.48 -5.62 -7.84
N GLY A 139 -18.41 -5.09 -7.04
CA GLY A 139 -19.02 -5.80 -5.93
C GLY A 139 -20.09 -6.77 -6.41
N ILE A 140 -19.83 -8.08 -6.29
CA ILE A 140 -20.84 -9.13 -6.43
C ILE A 140 -22.00 -8.79 -5.48
N SER A 141 -23.19 -8.54 -6.03
CA SER A 141 -24.41 -8.48 -5.24
C SER A 141 -24.58 -9.84 -4.55
N LYS A 142 -24.26 -9.90 -3.26
CA LYS A 142 -24.81 -10.96 -2.40
C LYS A 142 -26.32 -10.70 -2.38
N GLY A 143 -27.04 -11.46 -3.19
CA GLY A 143 -28.50 -11.39 -3.27
C GLY A 143 -29.10 -11.53 -1.88
N LEU A 144 -30.00 -10.59 -1.54
CA LEU A 144 -31.05 -10.83 -0.58
C LEU A 144 -31.99 -11.90 -1.16
N GLN A 145 -31.90 -13.12 -0.64
CA GLN A 145 -33.03 -14.01 -0.36
C GLN A 145 -32.72 -14.79 0.91
#